data_AF-A0A9D4E0C4-F1
#
_entry.id   AF-A0A9D4E0C4-F1
#
_cell.length_a   1.000
_cell.length_b   1.000
_cell.length_c   1.000
_cell.angle_alpha   90.00
_cell.angle_beta   90.00
_cell.angle_gamma   90.00
#
_symmetry.space_group_name_H-M   'P 1'
#
loop_
_entity.id
_entity.type
_entity.pdbx_description
1 polymer ?
#
loop_
_entity_poly.entity_id
_entity_poly.type
_entity_poly.pdbx_seq_one_letter_code
_entity_poly.pdbx_strand_id
1 'polypeptide(L)'
;MSDVEHPGNAVLDDTTMKAIKLTAQEAINNILSIQIKSMIETIITGVVDGLSKRIECLELENKSLKSENRILTERLVKVEITLDASEQYSRRNSLRIFGIPETENPNEGTDSVVMNLCNSMGADVSIDESIAPIEPENREGDDLDQSL
;
A
#
# COMPACT_ATOMS: atom_id res chain seq x y z
N MET A 1 43.36 -93.60 21.16
CA MET A 1 42.47 -92.49 21.52
C MET A 1 42.21 -91.73 20.25
N SER A 2 40.93 -91.56 19.95
CA SER A 2 40.31 -91.19 18.69
C SER A 2 40.68 -89.80 18.18
N ASP A 3 41.10 -89.73 16.91
CA ASP A 3 41.21 -88.50 16.13
C ASP A 3 39.83 -87.85 16.00
N VAL A 4 39.72 -86.63 16.54
CA VAL A 4 38.52 -85.80 16.43
C VAL A 4 38.63 -85.03 15.12
N GLU A 5 37.93 -85.49 14.09
CA GLU A 5 37.75 -84.74 12.85
C GLU A 5 37.09 -83.38 13.18
N HIS A 6 37.83 -82.30 12.94
CA HIS A 6 37.27 -80.96 12.98
C HIS A 6 36.34 -80.75 11.77
N PRO A 7 35.09 -80.33 11.99
CA PRO A 7 34.15 -80.13 10.89
C PRO A 7 34.68 -79.07 9.94
N GLY A 8 34.90 -79.48 8.70
CA GLY A 8 35.40 -78.64 7.61
C GLY A 8 34.54 -77.40 7.43
N ASN A 9 35.22 -76.26 7.30
CA ASN A 9 34.62 -74.98 6.97
C ASN A 9 33.95 -75.10 5.59
N ALA A 10 32.61 -75.13 5.54
CA ALA A 10 31.87 -75.26 4.30
C ALA A 10 32.08 -74.02 3.43
N VAL A 11 32.91 -74.15 2.39
CA VAL A 11 33.05 -73.12 1.37
C VAL A 11 31.77 -73.10 0.56
N LEU A 12 31.02 -71.99 0.63
CA LEU A 12 29.83 -71.77 -0.18
C LEU A 12 30.20 -71.85 -1.68
N ASP A 13 29.40 -72.57 -2.47
CA ASP A 13 29.63 -72.63 -3.91
C ASP A 13 29.34 -71.28 -4.59
N ASP A 14 29.97 -71.02 -5.74
CA ASP A 14 29.87 -69.74 -6.46
C ASP A 14 28.43 -69.38 -6.87
N THR A 15 27.57 -70.39 -7.08
CA THR A 15 26.17 -70.20 -7.49
C THR A 15 25.33 -69.68 -6.33
N THR A 16 25.48 -70.27 -5.15
CA THR A 16 24.83 -69.81 -3.92
C THR A 16 25.29 -68.40 -3.53
N MET A 17 26.58 -68.11 -3.69
CA MET A 17 27.12 -66.78 -3.40
C MET A 17 26.61 -65.71 -4.38
N LYS A 18 26.42 -66.05 -5.66
CA LYS A 18 25.81 -65.15 -6.65
C LYS A 18 24.33 -64.88 -6.36
N ALA A 19 23.56 -65.90 -5.98
CA ALA A 19 22.15 -65.75 -5.62
C ALA A 19 21.98 -64.84 -4.39
N ILE A 20 22.80 -65.05 -3.34
CA ILE A 20 22.79 -64.19 -2.14
C ILE A 20 23.08 -62.73 -2.49
N LYS A 21 24.07 -62.46 -3.36
CA LYS A 21 24.38 -61.09 -3.82
C LYS A 21 23.20 -60.46 -4.55
N LEU A 22 22.54 -61.20 -5.44
CA LEU A 22 21.40 -60.69 -6.20
C LEU A 22 20.22 -60.37 -5.28
N THR A 23 19.86 -61.29 -4.38
CA THR A 23 18.77 -61.09 -3.42
C THR A 23 19.07 -59.95 -2.45
N ALA A 24 20.31 -59.82 -1.97
CA ALA A 24 20.72 -58.71 -1.12
C ALA A 24 20.64 -57.37 -1.87
N GLN A 25 21.06 -57.33 -3.13
CA GLN A 25 20.98 -56.13 -3.97
C GLN A 25 19.53 -55.71 -4.22
N GLU A 26 18.64 -56.65 -4.53
CA GLU A 26 17.20 -56.40 -4.71
C GLU A 26 16.55 -55.88 -3.43
N ALA A 27 16.88 -56.47 -2.28
CA ALA A 27 16.37 -56.02 -0.97
C ALA A 27 16.83 -54.59 -0.65
N ILE A 28 18.10 -54.26 -0.87
CA ILE A 28 18.65 -52.92 -0.67
C ILE A 28 17.95 -51.91 -1.60
N ASN A 29 17.81 -52.23 -2.89
CA ASN A 29 17.14 -51.36 -3.85
C ASN A 29 15.69 -51.08 -3.46
N ASN A 30 14.97 -52.11 -2.98
CA ASN A 30 13.59 -51.96 -2.52
C ASN A 30 13.50 -51.05 -1.28
N ILE A 31 14.37 -51.24 -0.29
CA ILE A 31 14.41 -50.41 0.92
C ILE A 31 14.71 -48.95 0.56
N LEU A 32 15.71 -48.70 -0.28
CA LEU A 32 16.07 -47.35 -0.72
C LEU A 32 14.91 -46.69 -1.49
N SER A 33 14.24 -47.43 -2.37
CA SER A 33 13.09 -46.93 -3.13
C SER A 33 11.94 -46.51 -2.22
N ILE A 34 11.63 -47.31 -1.19
CA ILE A 34 10.59 -46.97 -0.20
C ILE A 34 10.96 -45.72 0.59
N GLN A 35 12.20 -45.64 1.10
CA GLN A 35 12.65 -44.49 1.89
C GLN A 35 12.66 -43.20 1.07
N ILE A 36 13.17 -43.25 -0.17
CA ILE A 36 13.20 -42.09 -1.07
C ILE A 36 11.77 -41.59 -1.35
N LYS A 37 10.84 -42.50 -1.67
CA LYS A 37 9.44 -42.12 -1.89
C LYS A 37 8.82 -41.45 -0.67
N SER A 38 9.00 -42.03 0.51
CA SER A 38 8.46 -41.49 1.76
C SER A 38 9.03 -40.10 2.10
N MET A 39 10.35 -39.89 1.90
CA MET A 39 10.96 -38.58 2.10
C MET A 39 10.40 -37.54 1.12
N ILE A 40 10.27 -37.91 -0.15
CA ILE A 40 9.72 -37.03 -1.19
C ILE A 40 8.27 -36.66 -0.84
N GLU A 41 7.43 -37.62 -0.47
CA GLU A 41 6.04 -37.37 -0.07
C GLU A 41 5.96 -36.42 1.12
N THR A 42 6.81 -36.61 2.13
CA THR A 42 6.85 -35.76 3.33
C THR A 42 7.25 -34.33 2.97
N ILE A 43 8.28 -34.16 2.14
CA ILE A 43 8.77 -32.85 1.71
C ILE A 43 7.71 -32.14 0.86
N ILE A 44 7.15 -32.83 -0.14
CA ILE A 44 6.14 -32.26 -1.04
C ILE A 44 4.92 -31.83 -0.23
N THR A 45 4.41 -32.69 0.65
CA THR A 45 3.23 -32.37 1.45
C THR A 45 3.50 -31.17 2.35
N GLY A 46 4.65 -31.15 3.05
CA GLY A 46 5.01 -30.02 3.90
C GLY A 46 5.16 -28.70 3.15
N VAL A 47 5.77 -28.71 1.97
CA VAL A 47 5.94 -27.51 1.12
C VAL A 47 4.60 -27.05 0.55
N VAL A 48 3.80 -27.96 0.01
CA VAL A 48 2.48 -27.63 -0.57
C VAL A 48 1.54 -27.08 0.49
N ASP A 49 1.49 -27.70 1.67
CA ASP A 49 0.66 -27.21 2.79
C ASP A 49 1.12 -25.84 3.28
N GLY A 50 2.43 -25.66 3.41
CA GLY A 50 3.01 -24.38 3.82
C GLY A 50 2.70 -23.24 2.84
N LEU A 51 2.87 -23.51 1.54
CA LEU A 51 2.56 -22.53 0.49
C LEU A 51 1.05 -22.25 0.41
N SER A 52 0.22 -23.28 0.52
CA SER A 52 -1.25 -23.14 0.49
C SER A 52 -1.75 -22.25 1.62
N LYS A 53 -1.25 -22.47 2.85
CA LYS A 53 -1.55 -21.60 4.00
C LYS A 53 -1.08 -20.17 3.79
N ARG A 54 0.12 -19.98 3.22
CA ARG A 54 0.64 -18.64 2.98
C ARG A 54 -0.20 -17.89 1.94
N ILE A 55 -0.65 -18.57 0.89
CA ILE A 55 -1.56 -18.02 -0.13
C ILE A 55 -2.87 -17.59 0.53
N GLU A 56 -3.49 -18.45 1.33
CA GLU A 56 -4.74 -18.13 2.03
C GLU A 56 -4.61 -16.90 2.94
N CYS A 57 -3.54 -16.83 3.75
CA CYS A 57 -3.27 -15.66 4.59
C CYS A 57 -3.12 -14.38 3.77
N LEU A 58 -2.38 -14.43 2.66
CA LEU A 58 -2.17 -13.28 1.78
C LEU A 58 -3.46 -12.85 1.08
N GLU A 59 -4.32 -13.78 0.69
CA GLU A 59 -5.62 -13.47 0.10
C GLU A 59 -6.55 -12.77 1.10
N LEU A 60 -6.57 -13.22 2.35
CA LEU A 60 -7.32 -12.58 3.42
C LEU A 60 -6.82 -11.16 3.70
N GLU A 61 -5.50 -11.00 3.81
CA GLU A 61 -4.87 -9.70 4.01
C GLU A 61 -5.17 -8.74 2.84
N ASN A 62 -5.06 -9.21 1.60
CA ASN A 62 -5.36 -8.42 0.41
C ASN A 62 -6.84 -7.97 0.37
N LYS A 63 -7.77 -8.85 0.75
CA LYS A 63 -9.20 -8.50 0.88
C LYS A 63 -9.41 -7.44 1.95
N SER A 64 -8.78 -7.58 3.11
CA SER A 64 -8.86 -6.61 4.21
C SER A 64 -8.34 -5.24 3.76
N LEU A 65 -7.15 -5.19 3.16
CA LEU A 65 -6.54 -3.95 2.68
C LEU A 65 -7.38 -3.28 1.59
N LYS A 66 -7.96 -4.04 0.66
CA LYS A 66 -8.87 -3.49 -0.36
C LYS A 66 -10.12 -2.87 0.25
N SER A 67 -10.70 -3.52 1.27
CA SER A 67 -11.86 -3.00 1.99
C SER A 67 -11.52 -1.69 2.71
N GLU A 68 -10.41 -1.65 3.43
CA GLU A 68 -9.95 -0.46 4.13
C GLU A 68 -9.64 0.70 3.17
N ASN A 69 -8.95 0.42 2.07
CA ASN A 69 -8.60 1.42 1.06
C ASN A 69 -9.86 2.04 0.44
N ARG A 70 -10.90 1.24 0.18
CA ARG A 70 -12.19 1.73 -0.27
C ARG A 70 -12.83 2.68 0.75
N ILE A 71 -12.89 2.28 2.03
CA ILE A 71 -13.47 3.10 3.10
C ILE A 71 -12.70 4.43 3.22
N LEU A 72 -11.37 4.40 3.19
CA LEU A 72 -10.53 5.58 3.28
C LEU A 72 -10.76 6.51 2.07
N THR A 73 -10.85 5.96 0.87
CA THR A 73 -11.16 6.72 -0.35
C THR A 73 -12.53 7.38 -0.26
N GLU A 74 -13.56 6.65 0.16
CA GLU A 74 -14.91 7.22 0.36
C GLU A 74 -14.93 8.34 1.41
N ARG A 75 -14.13 8.21 2.48
CA ARG A 75 -13.99 9.25 3.50
C ARG A 75 -13.25 10.47 2.97
N LEU A 76 -12.18 10.27 2.21
CA LEU A 76 -11.40 11.34 1.60
C LEU A 76 -12.29 12.19 0.68
N VAL A 77 -13.05 11.56 -0.21
CA VAL A 77 -14.01 12.25 -1.09
C VAL A 77 -15.03 13.06 -0.28
N LYS A 78 -15.57 12.51 0.81
CA LYS A 78 -16.51 13.26 1.67
C LYS A 78 -15.87 14.48 2.32
N VAL A 79 -14.63 14.35 2.78
CA VAL A 79 -13.89 15.45 3.40
C VAL A 79 -13.62 16.54 2.36
N GLU A 80 -13.18 16.18 1.16
CA GLU A 80 -12.94 17.14 0.07
C GLU A 80 -14.21 17.91 -0.30
N ILE A 81 -15.35 17.22 -0.45
CA ILE A 81 -16.64 17.89 -0.73
C ILE A 81 -17.03 18.84 0.41
N THR A 82 -16.83 18.41 1.65
CA THR A 82 -17.17 19.25 2.82
C THR A 82 -16.26 20.46 2.91
N LEU A 83 -14.96 20.30 2.61
CA LEU A 83 -13.99 21.38 2.59
C LEU A 83 -14.33 22.40 1.50
N ASP A 84 -14.57 21.94 0.27
CA ASP A 84 -14.98 22.81 -0.84
C ASP A 84 -16.27 23.56 -0.52
N ALA A 85 -17.29 22.88 0.03
CA ALA A 85 -18.51 23.54 0.47
C ALA A 85 -18.25 24.59 1.57
N SER A 86 -17.34 24.32 2.49
CA SER A 86 -16.95 25.25 3.55
C SER A 86 -16.20 26.46 2.99
N GLU A 87 -15.28 26.26 2.04
CA GLU A 87 -14.57 27.34 1.36
C GLU A 87 -15.52 28.21 0.54
N GLN A 88 -16.43 27.60 -0.20
CA GLN A 88 -17.47 28.31 -0.95
C GLN A 88 -18.39 29.10 -0.03
N TYR A 89 -18.79 28.53 1.12
CA TYR A 89 -19.59 29.23 2.10
C TYR A 89 -18.85 30.44 2.69
N SER A 90 -17.57 30.29 3.00
CA SER A 90 -16.72 31.38 3.48
C SER A 90 -16.57 32.51 2.45
N ARG A 91 -16.44 32.18 1.16
CA ARG A 91 -16.30 33.16 0.07
C ARG A 91 -17.64 33.72 -0.44
N ARG A 92 -18.79 33.28 0.10
CA ARG A 92 -20.12 33.60 -0.44
C ARG A 92 -20.42 35.10 -0.52
N ASN A 93 -19.86 35.87 0.41
CA ASN A 93 -20.04 37.33 0.49
C ASN A 93 -18.77 38.10 0.13
N SER A 94 -17.80 37.44 -0.52
CA SER A 94 -16.53 38.04 -0.90
C SER A 94 -16.42 38.12 -2.42
N LEU A 95 -15.85 39.21 -2.92
CA LEU A 95 -15.55 39.39 -4.34
C LEU A 95 -14.04 39.55 -4.51
N ARG A 96 -13.47 38.85 -5.50
CA ARG A 96 -12.09 39.05 -5.93
C ARG A 96 -12.08 39.79 -7.26
N ILE A 97 -11.45 40.96 -7.27
CA ILE A 97 -11.39 41.84 -8.44
C ILE A 97 -9.97 41.74 -9.02
N PHE A 98 -9.87 41.34 -10.29
CA PHE A 98 -8.60 41.21 -11.00
C PHE A 98 -8.41 42.34 -12.01
N GLY A 99 -7.15 42.64 -12.34
CA GLY A 99 -6.81 43.61 -13.40
C GLY A 99 -6.86 45.08 -12.95
N ILE A 100 -6.87 45.35 -11.65
CA ILE A 100 -6.67 46.68 -11.10
C ILE A 100 -5.18 47.03 -11.20
N PRO A 101 -4.79 48.09 -11.93
CA PRO A 101 -3.41 48.53 -12.00
C PRO A 101 -2.88 48.91 -10.61
N GLU A 102 -1.64 48.53 -10.30
CA GLU A 102 -0.95 49.04 -9.12
C GLU A 102 -0.59 50.52 -9.33
N THR A 103 -0.96 51.36 -8.37
CA THR A 103 -0.50 52.76 -8.35
C THR A 103 0.51 52.94 -7.22
N GLU A 104 1.54 53.77 -7.44
CA GLU A 104 2.51 54.13 -6.41
C GLU A 104 1.95 55.12 -5.38
N ASN A 105 0.65 55.44 -5.45
CA ASN A 105 0.04 56.43 -4.57
C ASN A 105 -0.20 55.82 -3.18
N PRO A 106 0.54 56.25 -2.14
CA PRO A 106 0.43 55.67 -0.80
C PRO A 106 -0.92 55.93 -0.11
N ASN A 107 -1.77 56.78 -0.69
CA ASN A 107 -3.11 57.10 -0.18
C ASN A 107 -4.24 56.40 -0.94
N GLU A 108 -3.94 55.52 -1.91
CA GLU A 108 -4.97 54.73 -2.58
C GLU A 108 -5.42 53.58 -1.67
N GLY A 109 -6.58 53.75 -1.03
CA GLY A 109 -7.21 52.71 -0.23
C GLY A 109 -8.12 51.80 -1.06
N THR A 110 -8.23 50.52 -0.68
CA THR A 110 -9.05 49.51 -1.37
C THR A 110 -10.52 49.96 -1.54
N ASP A 111 -11.14 50.53 -0.50
CA ASP A 111 -12.47 51.15 -0.54
C ASP A 111 -12.65 52.12 -1.71
N SER A 112 -11.67 53.03 -1.90
CA SER A 112 -11.74 54.06 -2.93
C SER A 112 -11.65 53.49 -4.34
N VAL A 113 -10.84 52.45 -4.51
CA VAL A 113 -10.69 51.71 -5.77
C VAL A 113 -12.00 50.98 -6.11
N VAL A 114 -12.58 50.28 -5.13
CA VAL A 114 -13.83 49.53 -5.28
C VAL A 114 -14.99 50.47 -5.62
N MET A 115 -15.11 51.61 -4.92
CA MET A 115 -16.14 52.62 -5.18
C MET A 115 -16.02 53.21 -6.58
N ASN A 116 -14.80 53.54 -7.02
CA ASN A 116 -14.55 54.05 -8.37
C ASN A 116 -14.92 53.02 -9.46
N LEU A 117 -14.58 51.75 -9.23
CA LEU A 117 -14.94 50.66 -10.15
C LEU A 117 -16.47 50.51 -10.25
N CYS A 118 -17.17 50.42 -9.13
CA CYS A 118 -18.63 50.28 -9.10
C CYS A 118 -19.34 51.45 -9.80
N ASN A 119 -18.91 52.69 -9.50
CA ASN A 119 -19.44 53.90 -10.15
C ASN A 119 -19.20 53.88 -11.66
N SER A 120 -18.04 53.41 -12.13
CA SER A 120 -17.74 53.30 -13.56
C SER A 120 -18.67 52.33 -14.31
N MET A 121 -19.21 51.33 -13.58
CA MET A 121 -20.19 50.37 -14.11
C MET A 121 -21.64 50.84 -13.96
N GLY A 122 -21.86 52.03 -13.38
CA GLY A 122 -23.20 52.56 -13.11
C GLY A 122 -23.91 51.91 -11.92
N ALA A 123 -23.19 51.21 -11.04
CA ALA A 123 -23.73 50.70 -9.79
C ALA A 123 -23.70 51.81 -8.72
N ASP A 124 -24.84 52.05 -8.08
CA ASP A 124 -24.96 52.99 -6.96
C ASP A 124 -24.64 52.26 -5.66
N VAL A 125 -23.47 52.55 -5.08
CA VAL A 125 -22.95 51.86 -3.90
C VAL A 125 -22.47 52.89 -2.89
N SER A 126 -22.75 52.63 -1.61
CA SER A 126 -22.35 53.48 -0.49
C SER A 126 -21.75 52.62 0.62
N ILE A 127 -20.71 53.14 1.28
CA ILE A 127 -20.10 52.50 2.45
C ILE A 127 -21.02 52.73 3.65
N ASP A 128 -21.44 51.65 4.30
CA ASP A 128 -22.24 51.70 5.54
C ASP A 128 -21.36 51.36 6.73
N GLU A 129 -20.96 52.38 7.49
CA GLU A 129 -20.12 52.27 8.69
C GLU A 129 -20.88 51.73 9.92
N SER A 130 -22.21 51.57 9.84
CA SER A 130 -23.04 51.10 10.97
C SER A 130 -23.05 49.57 11.13
N ILE A 131 -22.56 48.85 10.12
CA ILE A 131 -22.43 47.40 10.09
C ILE A 131 -21.04 47.06 10.65
N ALA A 132 -20.94 46.01 11.48
CA ALA A 132 -19.65 45.55 12.01
C ALA A 132 -18.59 45.44 10.88
N PRO A 133 -17.33 45.80 11.13
CA PRO A 133 -16.30 45.85 10.09
C PRO A 133 -16.32 44.56 9.27
N ILE A 134 -16.46 44.70 7.94
CA ILE A 134 -16.24 43.60 7.02
C ILE A 134 -14.81 43.09 7.29
N GLU A 135 -14.62 41.77 7.31
CA GLU A 135 -13.28 41.18 7.47
C GLU A 135 -12.27 41.88 6.55
N PRO A 136 -11.02 42.07 7.00
CA PRO A 136 -10.12 43.08 6.45
C PRO A 136 -9.95 42.95 4.93
N GLU A 137 -10.14 44.07 4.24
CA GLU A 137 -9.87 44.23 2.81
C GLU A 137 -8.36 44.12 2.56
N ASN A 138 -7.87 42.90 2.41
CA ASN A 138 -6.46 42.64 2.20
C ASN A 138 -6.16 42.47 0.71
N ARG A 139 -5.15 43.18 0.23
CA ARG A 139 -4.52 42.89 -1.07
C ARG A 139 -3.74 41.58 -0.90
N GLU A 140 -4.24 40.49 -1.48
CA GLU A 140 -3.54 39.20 -1.41
C GLU A 140 -2.27 39.23 -2.27
N GLY A 141 -1.09 39.07 -1.66
CA GLY A 141 0.17 38.85 -2.40
C GLY A 141 1.43 39.56 -1.88
N ASP A 142 1.34 40.49 -0.93
CA ASP A 142 2.51 41.29 -0.49
C ASP A 142 3.58 40.52 0.31
N ASP A 143 3.34 39.26 0.68
CA ASP A 143 4.26 38.45 1.52
C ASP A 143 5.19 37.50 0.74
N LEU A 144 5.25 37.58 -0.59
CA LEU A 144 6.04 36.64 -1.42
C LEU A 144 7.23 37.30 -2.15
N ASP A 145 8.11 38.05 -1.47
CA ASP A 145 9.49 38.25 -1.98
C ASP A 145 10.54 38.80 -0.98
N GLN A 146 10.74 38.15 0.18
CA GLN A 146 11.86 38.48 1.08
C GLN A 146 12.76 37.29 1.47
N SER A 147 12.94 36.33 0.56
CA SER A 147 13.97 35.30 0.75
C SER A 147 14.60 34.87 -0.57
N LEU A 148 15.59 35.65 -1.01
CA LEU A 148 16.72 35.21 -1.83
C LEU A 148 18.02 35.35 -1.03
#